data_AF-A0A7J3C6N1-F1
#
_entry.id   AF-A0A7J3C6N1-F1
#
_cell.length_a   1.000
_cell.length_b   1.000
_cell.length_c   1.000
_cell.angle_alpha   90.00
_cell.angle_beta   90.00
_cell.angle_gamma   90.00
#
_symmetry.space_group_name_H-M   'P 1'
#
loop_
_entity.id
_entity.type
_entity.pdbx_description
1 polymer ?
#
loop_
_entity_poly.entity_id
_entity_poly.type
_entity_poly.pdbx_seq_one_letter_code
_entity_poly.pdbx_strand_id
1 'polypeptide(L)'
;MNNMDEKKFKDELVLLLSYLITSARGCMDEPKSYGPFRLIDSASRLIALMRKYGISDEALDSIAKEIDQDKFSTMTDSKRFLRMLDDVVLKSLDVVNTVIS
;
A
#
# COMPACT_ATOMS: atom_id res chain seq x y z
N MET A 1 -8.58 11.29 -18.65
CA MET A 1 -8.24 12.36 -17.67
C MET A 1 -7.99 13.65 -18.42
N ASN A 2 -8.43 14.79 -17.90
CA ASN A 2 -8.05 16.09 -18.47
C ASN A 2 -6.62 16.48 -18.01
N ASN A 3 -6.03 17.52 -18.61
CA ASN A 3 -4.67 17.99 -18.25
C ASN A 3 -4.50 18.34 -16.77
N MET A 4 -5.56 18.81 -16.10
CA MET A 4 -5.51 19.17 -14.68
C MET A 4 -5.54 17.93 -13.77
N ASP A 5 -6.27 16.88 -14.17
CA ASP A 5 -6.32 15.60 -13.45
C ASP A 5 -5.01 14.82 -13.64
N GLU A 6 -4.39 14.88 -14.81
CA GLU A 6 -3.08 14.27 -15.06
C GLU A 6 -1.99 14.92 -14.21
N LYS A 7 -1.97 16.26 -14.13
CA LYS A 7 -1.04 16.98 -13.25
C LYS A 7 -1.23 16.58 -11.78
N LYS A 8 -2.47 16.55 -11.30
CA LYS A 8 -2.77 16.14 -9.91
C LYS A 8 -2.35 14.70 -9.63
N PHE A 9 -2.58 13.79 -10.57
CA PHE A 9 -2.17 12.39 -10.45
C PHE A 9 -0.66 12.27 -10.33
N LYS A 10 0.08 12.98 -11.19
CA LYS A 10 1.54 13.05 -11.13
C LYS A 10 2.02 13.63 -9.80
N ASP A 11 1.43 14.74 -9.33
CA ASP A 11 1.81 15.37 -8.07
C ASP A 11 1.64 14.40 -6.88
N GLU A 12 0.54 13.62 -6.85
CA GLU A 12 0.32 12.61 -5.81
C GLU A 12 1.26 11.40 -5.90
N LEU A 13 1.59 10.95 -7.11
CA LEU A 13 2.62 9.93 -7.30
C LEU A 13 4.00 10.42 -6.81
N VAL A 14 4.34 11.69 -7.06
CA VAL A 14 5.58 12.30 -6.56
C VAL A 14 5.60 12.38 -5.04
N LEU A 15 4.46 12.66 -4.40
CA LEU A 15 4.34 12.62 -2.94
C LEU A 15 4.52 11.21 -2.38
N LEU A 16 3.92 10.19 -3.00
CA LEU A 16 4.12 8.79 -2.61
C LEU A 16 5.57 8.33 -2.82
N LEU A 17 6.20 8.73 -3.92
CA LEU A 17 7.62 8.47 -4.19
C LEU A 17 8.51 9.11 -3.12
N SER A 18 8.26 10.36 -2.77
CA SER A 18 9.00 11.07 -1.73
C SER A 18 8.83 10.39 -0.36
N TYR A 19 7.61 9.93 -0.06
CA TYR A 19 7.33 9.13 1.14
C TYR A 19 8.13 7.83 1.17
N LEU A 20 8.18 7.08 0.06
CA LEU A 20 8.94 5.83 -0.04
C LEU A 20 10.45 6.05 0.16
N ILE A 21 11.02 7.06 -0.50
CA ILE A 21 12.47 7.37 -0.41
C ILE A 21 12.85 7.77 1.03
N THR A 22 12.08 8.68 1.62
CA THR A 22 12.32 9.14 3.00
C THR A 22 12.12 8.01 4.01
N SER A 23 11.10 7.16 3.81
CA SER A 23 10.84 5.98 4.65
C SER A 23 11.97 4.96 4.57
N ALA A 24 12.49 4.70 3.38
CA ALA A 24 13.62 3.78 3.19
C ALA A 24 14.86 4.25 3.94
N ARG A 25 15.16 5.57 3.90
CA ARG A 25 16.24 6.12 4.73
C ARG A 25 15.92 5.97 6.21
N GLY A 26 14.72 6.33 6.66
CA GLY A 26 14.31 6.23 8.06
C GLY A 26 14.48 4.81 8.63
N CYS A 27 14.14 3.79 7.84
CA CYS A 27 14.25 2.38 8.23
C CYS A 27 15.68 1.93 8.60
N MET A 28 16.72 2.69 8.24
CA MET A 28 18.10 2.39 8.65
C MET A 28 18.35 2.69 10.13
N ASP A 29 17.63 3.65 10.70
CA ASP A 29 17.78 4.09 12.09
C ASP A 29 16.58 3.68 12.97
N GLU A 30 15.45 3.31 12.35
CA GLU A 30 14.22 2.86 13.03
C GLU A 30 14.24 1.35 13.36
N PRO A 31 13.37 0.87 14.28
CA PRO A 31 13.22 -0.57 14.54
C PRO A 31 12.87 -1.35 13.27
N LYS A 32 13.42 -2.57 13.12
CA LYS A 32 13.25 -3.41 11.91
C LYS A 32 11.79 -3.62 11.47
N SER A 33 10.85 -3.61 12.41
CA SER A 33 9.41 -3.76 12.13
C SER A 33 8.81 -2.59 11.33
N TYR A 34 9.46 -1.42 11.32
CA TYR A 34 9.03 -0.28 10.53
C TYR A 34 9.18 -0.51 9.02
N GLY A 35 10.16 -1.30 8.58
CA GLY A 35 10.32 -1.64 7.16
C GLY A 35 9.06 -2.29 6.56
N PRO A 36 8.64 -3.46 7.06
CA PRO A 36 7.39 -4.10 6.64
C PRO A 36 6.15 -3.19 6.78
N PHE A 37 6.07 -2.41 7.87
CA PHE A 37 4.98 -1.46 8.07
C PHE A 37 4.93 -0.37 6.98
N ARG A 38 6.07 0.23 6.63
CA ARG A 38 6.14 1.27 5.59
C ARG A 38 5.79 0.72 4.22
N LEU A 39 6.21 -0.51 3.91
CA LEU A 39 5.87 -1.17 2.65
C LEU A 39 4.36 -1.37 2.54
N ILE A 40 3.73 -1.93 3.57
CA ILE A 40 2.29 -2.22 3.52
C ILE A 40 1.42 -0.95 3.59
N ASP A 41 1.83 0.05 4.37
CA ASP A 41 1.16 1.36 4.38
C ASP A 41 1.28 2.06 3.02
N SER A 42 2.43 1.93 2.34
CA SER A 42 2.62 2.46 0.98
C SER A 42 1.73 1.75 -0.03
N ALA A 43 1.53 0.44 0.10
CA ALA A 43 0.64 -0.33 -0.76
C ALA A 43 -0.83 0.14 -0.61
N SER A 44 -1.31 0.33 0.62
CA SER A 44 -2.65 0.90 0.86
C SER A 44 -2.80 2.31 0.26
N ARG A 45 -1.79 3.18 0.42
CA ARG A 45 -1.79 4.53 -0.19
C ARG A 45 -1.84 4.49 -1.72
N LEU A 46 -1.11 3.55 -2.34
CA LEU A 46 -1.12 3.38 -3.79
C LEU A 46 -2.51 2.95 -4.27
N ILE A 47 -3.15 1.99 -3.61
CA ILE A 47 -4.51 1.55 -3.94
C ILE A 47 -5.51 2.70 -3.76
N ALA A 48 -5.40 3.47 -2.68
CA ALA A 48 -6.24 4.64 -2.46
C ALA A 48 -6.08 5.68 -3.59
N LEU A 49 -4.86 5.86 -4.09
CA LEU A 49 -4.60 6.71 -5.26
C LEU A 49 -5.25 6.13 -6.52
N MET A 50 -5.08 4.83 -6.79
CA MET A 50 -5.74 4.16 -7.92
C MET A 50 -7.26 4.33 -7.87
N ARG A 51 -7.87 4.18 -6.69
CA ARG A 51 -9.31 4.38 -6.47
C ARG A 51 -9.73 5.81 -6.80
N LYS A 52 -8.98 6.81 -6.33
CA LYS A 52 -9.27 8.23 -6.57
C LYS A 52 -9.34 8.57 -8.06
N TYR A 53 -8.56 7.90 -8.90
CA TYR A 53 -8.52 8.12 -10.35
C TYR A 53 -9.32 7.09 -11.16
N GLY A 54 -10.12 6.23 -10.51
CA GLY A 54 -10.98 5.26 -11.20
C GLY A 54 -10.22 4.08 -11.82
N ILE A 55 -9.03 3.76 -11.28
CA ILE A 55 -8.16 2.65 -11.74
C ILE A 55 -8.28 1.42 -10.82
N SER A 56 -8.89 1.56 -9.64
CA SER A 56 -9.09 0.46 -8.68
C SER A 56 -10.33 -0.37 -9.00
N ASP A 57 -10.36 -1.59 -8.48
CA ASP A 57 -11.49 -2.53 -8.50
C ASP A 57 -11.78 -3.06 -7.09
N GLU A 58 -12.80 -3.93 -6.96
CA GLU A 58 -13.18 -4.52 -5.67
C GLU A 58 -12.06 -5.36 -5.03
N ALA A 59 -11.23 -6.01 -5.85
CA ALA A 59 -10.14 -6.86 -5.36
C ALA A 59 -9.04 -6.02 -4.71
N LEU A 60 -8.60 -4.95 -5.39
CA LEU A 60 -7.67 -3.97 -4.84
C LEU A 60 -8.23 -3.30 -3.59
N ASP A 61 -9.51 -2.91 -3.61
CA ASP A 61 -10.16 -2.26 -2.48
C ASP A 61 -10.26 -3.16 -1.24
N SER A 62 -10.47 -4.46 -1.45
CA SER A 62 -10.45 -5.48 -0.39
C SER A 62 -9.07 -5.60 0.26
N ILE A 63 -7.99 -5.57 -0.53
CA ILE A 63 -6.61 -5.59 -0.02
C ILE A 63 -6.35 -4.36 0.86
N ALA A 64 -6.65 -3.15 0.37
CA ALA A 64 -6.42 -1.92 1.14
C ALA A 64 -7.19 -1.91 2.46
N LYS A 65 -8.42 -2.42 2.47
CA LYS A 65 -9.25 -2.51 3.68
C LYS A 65 -8.60 -3.39 4.76
N GLU A 66 -8.08 -4.55 4.38
CA GLU A 66 -7.41 -5.46 5.32
C GLU A 66 -6.11 -4.86 5.86
N ILE A 67 -5.33 -4.21 5.00
CA ILE A 67 -4.13 -3.48 5.43
C ILE A 67 -4.50 -2.41 6.46
N ASP A 68 -5.48 -1.56 6.18
CA ASP A 68 -5.82 -0.43 7.05
C ASP A 68 -6.38 -0.86 8.40
N GLN A 69 -7.04 -2.03 8.46
CA GLN A 69 -7.54 -2.61 9.72
C GLN A 69 -6.40 -3.02 10.66
N ASP A 70 -5.31 -3.57 10.10
CA ASP A 70 -4.35 -4.35 10.87
C ASP A 70 -2.90 -3.81 10.82
N LYS A 71 -2.56 -2.85 9.95
CA LYS A 71 -1.18 -2.35 9.79
C LYS A 71 -0.52 -1.85 11.07
N PHE A 72 -1.28 -1.27 12.00
CA PHE A 72 -0.75 -0.79 13.27
C PHE A 72 -0.49 -1.89 14.30
N SER A 73 -0.97 -3.12 14.07
CA SER A 73 -0.69 -4.27 14.93
C SER A 73 0.79 -4.65 14.97
N THR A 74 1.61 -4.18 14.02
CA THR A 74 3.08 -4.32 14.07
C THR A 74 3.70 -3.86 15.39
N MET A 75 3.05 -2.92 16.09
CA MET A 75 3.51 -2.34 17.36
C MET A 75 2.97 -3.06 18.60
N THR A 76 1.88 -3.83 18.47
CA THR A 76 1.10 -4.35 19.62
C THR A 76 0.86 -5.85 19.58
N ASP A 77 0.76 -6.43 18.38
CA ASP A 77 0.51 -7.85 18.13
C ASP A 77 1.17 -8.26 16.80
N SER A 78 2.44 -8.67 16.88
CA SER A 78 3.22 -9.09 15.72
C SER A 78 2.65 -10.32 15.01
N LYS A 79 1.89 -11.18 15.70
CA LYS A 79 1.24 -12.35 15.09
C LYS A 79 0.04 -11.93 14.25
N ARG A 80 -0.73 -10.95 14.71
CA ARG A 80 -1.82 -10.35 13.91
C ARG A 80 -1.25 -9.65 12.68
N PHE A 81 -0.17 -8.88 12.84
CA PHE A 81 0.48 -8.23 11.71
C PHE A 81 0.97 -9.24 10.67
N LEU A 82 1.61 -10.33 11.11
CA LEU A 82 2.08 -11.39 10.22
C LEU A 82 0.93 -12.07 9.47
N ARG A 83 -0.19 -12.39 10.15
CA ARG A 83 -1.37 -12.96 9.48
C ARG A 83 -1.92 -12.03 8.41
N MET A 84 -2.03 -10.74 8.71
CA MET A 84 -2.45 -9.76 7.71
C MET A 84 -1.50 -9.76 6.49
N LEU A 85 -0.18 -9.83 6.70
CA LEU A 85 0.77 -9.93 5.60
C LEU A 85 0.56 -11.20 4.75
N ASP A 86 0.32 -12.35 5.38
CA ASP A 86 0.05 -13.59 4.67
C ASP A 86 -1.26 -13.49 3.85
N ASP A 87 -2.31 -12.94 4.46
CA ASP A 87 -3.63 -12.77 3.82
C ASP A 87 -3.57 -11.82 2.61
N VAL A 88 -2.87 -10.69 2.74
CA VAL A 88 -2.74 -9.74 1.61
C VAL A 88 -1.86 -10.28 0.49
N VAL A 89 -0.87 -11.13 0.79
CA VAL A 89 -0.07 -11.83 -0.23
C VAL A 89 -0.98 -12.75 -1.03
N LEU A 90 -1.82 -13.55 -0.37
CA LEU A 90 -2.76 -14.44 -1.04
C LEU A 90 -3.74 -13.67 -1.93
N LYS A 91 -4.36 -12.59 -1.43
CA LYS A 91 -5.26 -11.75 -2.23
C LYS A 91 -4.57 -11.06 -3.40
N SER A 92 -3.29 -10.71 -3.25
CA SER A 92 -2.53 -10.11 -4.35
C SER A 92 -2.34 -11.05 -5.53
N LEU A 93 -2.33 -12.38 -5.30
CA LEU A 93 -2.25 -13.37 -6.38
C LEU A 93 -3.50 -13.33 -7.26
N ASP A 94 -4.68 -13.11 -6.67
CA ASP A 94 -5.92 -12.98 -7.42
C ASP A 94 -5.88 -11.76 -8.36
N VAL A 95 -5.38 -10.62 -7.86
CA VAL A 95 -5.18 -9.40 -8.67
C VAL A 95 -4.13 -9.62 -9.77
N VAL A 96 -3.05 -10.33 -9.48
CA VAL A 96 -2.02 -10.60 -10.49
C VAL A 96 -2.56 -11.52 -11.59
N ASN A 97 -3.35 -12.53 -11.24
CA ASN A 97 -3.95 -13.45 -12.20
C ASN A 97 -4.90 -12.75 -13.18
N THR A 98 -5.61 -11.69 -12.76
CA THR A 98 -6.50 -10.92 -13.65
C THR A 98 -5.73 -10.05 -14.65
N VAL A 99 -4.46 -9.71 -14.38
CA VAL A 99 -3.63 -8.87 -15.26
C VAL A 99 -2.89 -9.70 -16.32
N ILE A 100 -2.57 -10.96 -16.03
CA ILE A 100 -1.75 -11.82 -16.90
C ILE A 100 -2.60 -12.77 -17.75
N SER A 101 -3.89 -12.93 -17.43
CA SER A 101 -4.86 -13.72 -18.22
C SER A 101 -5.39 -12.94 -19.42
#